data_AF-A0A1W9RMT4-F1
#
_entry.id   AF-A0A1W9RMT4-F1
#
_cell.length_a   1.000
_cell.length_b   1.000
_cell.length_c   1.000
_cell.angle_alpha   90.00
_cell.angle_beta   90.00
_cell.angle_gamma   90.00
#
_symmetry.space_group_name_H-M   'P 1'
#
loop_
_entity.id
_entity.type
_entity.pdbx_description
1 polymer ?
#
loop_
_entity_poly.entity_id
_entity_poly.type
_entity_poly.pdbx_seq_one_letter_code
_entity_poly.pdbx_strand_id
1 'polypeptide(L)'
;MAPLTSKERFARMFAHQEADRIPIIDSPWDATIERWHREGMPRDISFEEYFDLDRVGNIFIQPGPWDEIEAIEDTDEYGIYKNIWGTVFRQWKHAASTPEFLHYEITEPDCWEKAKQKLQPSPDLIDWNFLKKNYPRWQKEGYWIQAHLWFGFDIVHSWIVGTERMLVAFLEDPEWCRDIFSTLLEFYLKMYDFIWDQGYHFDCVSFPDDMGYKNNQFFSLKTYREVLKPFHKRAVDWAHEKGVKLHLHSCGNVNPFVPEFIEMGVDALNPLEVKAGMDPVQLKKDFGDKLVLHGGINAVLWDKPDEIRAEMERVIPVVKENGGYIFSSDHSVPSMVSLENFRKIIEWAKELGKY
;
A
#
# COMPACT_ATOMS: atom_id res chain seq x y z
N MET A 1 31.24 -7.38 -5.53
CA MET A 1 30.22 -7.75 -6.54
C MET A 1 29.63 -6.46 -7.10
N ALA A 2 29.09 -6.47 -8.32
CA ALA A 2 28.32 -5.33 -8.82
C ALA A 2 27.06 -5.12 -7.95
N PRO A 3 26.59 -3.88 -7.73
CA PRO A 3 25.35 -3.63 -7.00
C PRO A 3 24.17 -4.26 -7.74
N LEU A 4 23.25 -4.84 -6.99
CA LEU A 4 22.03 -5.44 -7.53
C LEU A 4 21.06 -4.34 -8.00
N THR A 5 20.19 -4.68 -8.94
CA THR A 5 19.03 -3.84 -9.31
C THR A 5 17.94 -3.93 -8.24
N SER A 6 16.98 -3.01 -8.24
CA SER A 6 15.84 -3.08 -7.32
C SER A 6 15.07 -4.39 -7.47
N LYS A 7 14.80 -4.81 -8.71
CA LYS A 7 14.16 -6.10 -9.02
C LYS A 7 14.87 -7.28 -8.37
N GLU A 8 16.19 -7.33 -8.45
CA GLU A 8 16.99 -8.41 -7.87
C GLU A 8 16.94 -8.39 -6.33
N ARG A 9 17.00 -7.20 -5.69
CA ARG A 9 16.89 -7.09 -4.24
C ARG A 9 15.52 -7.52 -3.73
N PHE A 10 14.45 -7.01 -4.35
CA PHE A 10 13.08 -7.39 -3.98
C PHE A 10 12.85 -8.89 -4.20
N ALA A 11 13.24 -9.45 -5.36
CA ALA A 11 13.10 -10.88 -5.62
C ALA A 11 13.78 -11.75 -4.55
N ARG A 12 14.95 -11.34 -4.05
CA ARG A 12 15.63 -12.01 -2.94
C ARG A 12 14.89 -11.87 -1.62
N MET A 13 14.31 -10.70 -1.31
CA MET A 13 13.49 -10.53 -0.10
C MET A 13 12.29 -11.47 -0.12
N PHE A 14 11.56 -11.52 -1.23
CA PHE A 14 10.43 -12.43 -1.45
C PHE A 14 10.81 -13.92 -1.53
N ALA A 15 12.11 -14.22 -1.64
CA ALA A 15 12.65 -15.58 -1.58
C ALA A 15 13.33 -15.90 -0.25
N HIS A 16 13.29 -14.99 0.74
CA HIS A 16 14.02 -15.09 2.01
C HIS A 16 15.51 -15.39 1.81
N GLN A 17 16.15 -14.56 0.99
CA GLN A 17 17.57 -14.63 0.67
C GLN A 17 18.25 -13.28 0.88
N GLU A 18 19.51 -13.32 1.28
CA GLU A 18 20.34 -12.12 1.47
C GLU A 18 20.69 -11.48 0.12
N ALA A 19 20.63 -10.15 0.06
CA ALA A 19 20.98 -9.33 -1.10
C ALA A 19 22.34 -8.63 -0.89
N ASP A 20 22.69 -7.63 -1.71
CA ASP A 20 23.80 -6.71 -1.40
C ASP A 20 23.43 -5.75 -0.25
N ARG A 21 22.15 -5.40 -0.16
CA ARG A 21 21.49 -4.75 0.99
C ARG A 21 19.98 -4.96 0.90
N ILE A 22 19.25 -4.72 1.99
CA ILE A 22 17.78 -4.66 1.97
C ILE A 22 17.28 -3.59 0.98
N PRO A 23 16.11 -3.79 0.31
CA PRO A 23 15.44 -2.74 -0.42
C PRO A 23 15.01 -1.60 0.50
N ILE A 24 15.04 -0.36 -0.01
CA ILE A 24 14.66 0.86 0.72
C ILE A 24 13.65 1.63 -0.13
N ILE A 25 12.42 1.74 0.36
CA ILE A 25 11.32 2.52 -0.23
C ILE A 25 10.54 3.24 0.87
N ASP A 26 9.88 4.34 0.55
CA ASP A 26 9.00 5.02 1.51
C ASP A 26 7.97 5.89 0.77
N SER A 27 7.01 6.45 1.51
CA SER A 27 5.94 7.30 0.99
C SER A 27 5.87 8.61 1.79
N PRO A 28 6.63 9.64 1.37
CA PRO A 28 6.51 10.97 1.95
C PRO A 28 5.21 11.66 1.52
N TRP A 29 4.63 12.42 2.44
CA TRP A 29 3.46 13.24 2.15
C TRP A 29 3.84 14.41 1.22
N ASP A 30 2.88 14.93 0.45
CA ASP A 30 3.12 16.06 -0.45
C ASP A 30 3.70 17.27 0.28
N ALA A 31 3.16 17.61 1.46
CA ALA A 31 3.69 18.69 2.30
C ALA A 31 5.16 18.46 2.74
N THR A 32 5.59 17.20 2.88
CA THR A 32 6.98 16.82 3.15
C THR A 32 7.86 17.08 1.93
N ILE A 33 7.42 16.67 0.75
CA ILE A 33 8.12 16.93 -0.52
C ILE A 33 8.24 18.43 -0.79
N GLU A 34 7.16 19.20 -0.60
CA GLU A 34 7.18 20.66 -0.72
C GLU A 34 8.23 21.29 0.20
N ARG A 35 8.30 20.81 1.45
CA ARG A 35 9.32 21.25 2.41
C ARG A 35 10.72 20.91 1.91
N TRP A 36 10.95 19.69 1.45
CA TRP A 36 12.25 19.27 0.93
C TRP A 36 12.72 20.12 -0.25
N HIS A 37 11.82 20.57 -1.12
CA HIS A 37 12.15 21.54 -2.15
C HIS A 37 12.58 22.90 -1.59
N ARG A 38 11.91 23.40 -0.54
CA ARG A 38 12.33 24.62 0.17
C ARG A 38 13.68 24.45 0.87
N GLU A 39 14.01 23.23 1.27
CA GLU A 39 15.28 22.87 1.93
C GLU A 39 16.40 22.48 0.93
N GLY A 40 16.14 22.55 -0.38
CA GLY A 40 17.17 22.44 -1.42
C GLY A 40 17.12 21.18 -2.29
N MET A 41 16.09 20.34 -2.19
CA MET A 41 15.86 19.26 -3.15
C MET A 41 15.39 19.83 -4.49
N PRO A 42 16.03 19.50 -5.63
CA PRO A 42 15.58 19.97 -6.94
C PRO A 42 14.16 19.49 -7.27
N ARG A 43 13.43 20.24 -8.10
CA ARG A 43 12.03 19.94 -8.49
C ARG A 43 11.90 19.06 -9.72
N ASP A 44 12.97 18.93 -10.49
CA ASP A 44 13.07 18.18 -11.73
C ASP A 44 13.55 16.74 -11.52
N ILE A 45 13.83 16.36 -10.28
CA ILE A 45 14.23 15.01 -9.85
C ILE A 45 13.22 14.49 -8.84
N SER A 46 12.92 13.19 -8.90
CA SER A 46 12.09 12.55 -7.88
C SER A 46 12.88 12.34 -6.60
N PHE A 47 12.23 12.21 -5.44
CA PHE A 47 12.94 11.98 -4.18
C PHE A 47 13.66 10.63 -4.20
N GLU A 48 13.09 9.62 -4.85
CA GLU A 48 13.71 8.30 -5.00
C GLU A 48 15.03 8.38 -5.77
N GLU A 49 15.08 9.18 -6.84
CA GLU A 49 16.32 9.41 -7.58
C GLU A 49 17.30 10.27 -6.78
N TYR A 50 16.83 11.31 -6.09
CA TYR A 50 17.65 12.19 -5.26
C TYR A 50 18.38 11.45 -4.12
N PHE A 51 17.69 10.49 -3.48
CA PHE A 51 18.23 9.69 -2.38
C PHE A 51 18.79 8.33 -2.81
N ASP A 52 18.74 8.01 -4.11
CA ASP A 52 19.14 6.71 -4.65
C ASP A 52 18.44 5.55 -3.91
N LEU A 53 17.11 5.61 -3.87
CA LEU A 53 16.24 4.58 -3.30
C LEU A 53 15.94 3.47 -4.32
N ASP A 54 15.42 2.34 -3.84
CA ASP A 54 14.95 1.30 -4.74
C ASP A 54 13.70 1.75 -5.49
N ARG A 55 13.61 1.34 -6.76
CA ARG A 55 12.61 1.86 -7.68
C ARG A 55 11.51 0.83 -7.94
N VAL A 56 10.27 1.26 -7.79
CA VAL A 56 9.07 0.45 -8.01
C VAL A 56 8.28 1.04 -9.17
N GLY A 57 7.93 0.21 -10.15
CA GLY A 57 7.06 0.57 -11.26
C GLY A 57 5.63 0.23 -10.89
N ASN A 58 4.75 1.22 -10.81
CA ASN A 58 3.37 0.99 -10.37
C ASN A 58 2.40 1.02 -11.55
N ILE A 59 1.60 -0.02 -11.67
CA ILE A 59 0.49 -0.12 -12.60
C ILE A 59 -0.79 0.03 -11.79
N PHE A 60 -1.44 1.18 -11.94
CA PHE A 60 -2.72 1.48 -11.32
C PHE A 60 -3.83 1.40 -12.36
N ILE A 61 -5.01 1.00 -11.91
CA ILE A 61 -6.26 1.08 -12.65
C ILE A 61 -7.22 1.84 -11.73
N GLN A 62 -7.82 2.93 -12.19
CA GLN A 62 -8.79 3.72 -11.41
C GLN A 62 -10.13 3.99 -12.13
N PRO A 63 -10.84 2.97 -12.63
CA PRO A 63 -12.19 3.12 -13.11
C PRO A 63 -13.18 2.93 -11.95
N GLY A 64 -14.22 3.75 -11.95
CA GLY A 64 -15.39 3.59 -11.09
C GLY A 64 -16.66 3.55 -11.93
N PRO A 65 -17.82 3.35 -11.30
CA PRO A 65 -19.12 3.39 -11.98
C PRO A 65 -19.50 4.79 -12.49
N TRP A 66 -18.73 5.81 -12.16
CA TRP A 66 -18.94 7.20 -12.56
C TRP A 66 -17.68 7.77 -13.21
N ASP A 67 -17.86 8.59 -14.26
CA ASP A 67 -16.80 8.91 -15.22
C ASP A 67 -15.78 9.95 -14.74
N GLU A 68 -16.11 10.81 -13.76
CA GLU A 68 -15.24 11.94 -13.39
C GLU A 68 -15.16 12.18 -11.88
N ILE A 69 -13.95 12.54 -11.42
CA ILE A 69 -13.77 13.21 -10.13
C ILE A 69 -14.17 14.67 -10.33
N GLU A 70 -15.18 15.11 -9.60
CA GLU A 70 -15.70 16.48 -9.68
C GLU A 70 -15.14 17.32 -8.53
N ALA A 71 -14.53 18.47 -8.83
CA ALA A 71 -14.22 19.48 -7.83
C ALA A 71 -15.49 20.32 -7.54
N ILE A 72 -16.06 20.15 -6.35
CA ILE A 72 -17.21 20.92 -5.86
C ILE A 72 -16.75 22.28 -5.35
N GLU A 73 -15.61 22.30 -4.66
CA GLU A 73 -14.95 23.49 -4.16
C GLU A 73 -13.43 23.30 -4.28
N ASP A 74 -12.72 24.33 -4.72
CA ASP A 74 -11.26 24.29 -4.82
C ASP A 74 -10.67 25.63 -4.35
N THR A 75 -10.17 25.66 -3.12
CA THR A 75 -9.54 26.83 -2.50
C THR A 75 -8.03 26.64 -2.40
N ASP A 76 -7.30 27.68 -2.00
CA ASP A 76 -5.86 27.54 -1.73
C ASP A 76 -5.57 26.66 -0.50
N GLU A 77 -6.53 26.50 0.42
CA GLU A 77 -6.33 25.74 1.68
C GLU A 77 -6.79 24.28 1.57
N TYR A 78 -7.97 24.06 0.99
CA TYR A 78 -8.58 22.74 0.82
C TYR A 78 -9.37 22.64 -0.48
N GLY A 79 -9.60 21.41 -0.93
CA GLY A 79 -10.59 21.10 -1.96
C GLY A 79 -11.67 20.16 -1.43
N ILE A 80 -12.86 20.29 -1.97
CA ILE A 80 -13.97 19.35 -1.79
C ILE A 80 -14.22 18.67 -3.13
N TYR A 81 -14.11 17.35 -3.14
CA TYR A 81 -14.19 16.55 -4.35
C TYR A 81 -15.27 15.49 -4.21
N LYS A 82 -15.93 15.15 -5.32
CA LYS A 82 -16.75 13.95 -5.45
C LYS A 82 -15.96 12.93 -6.25
N ASN A 83 -15.69 11.75 -5.67
CA ASN A 83 -14.95 10.71 -6.38
C ASN A 83 -15.82 9.95 -7.40
N ILE A 84 -15.16 9.06 -8.14
CA ILE A 84 -15.74 8.06 -9.03
C ILE A 84 -16.62 7.01 -8.32
N TRP A 85 -16.88 7.18 -7.02
CA TRP A 85 -17.82 6.42 -6.17
C TRP A 85 -18.93 7.29 -5.56
N GLY A 86 -19.07 8.54 -6.02
CA GLY A 86 -20.10 9.46 -5.56
C GLY A 86 -19.89 9.99 -4.14
N THR A 87 -18.79 9.58 -3.49
CA THR A 87 -18.39 10.01 -2.16
C THR A 87 -17.81 11.42 -2.24
N VAL A 88 -18.32 12.31 -1.41
CA VAL A 88 -17.83 13.69 -1.27
C VAL A 88 -16.89 13.76 -0.08
N PHE A 89 -15.69 14.30 -0.29
CA PHE A 89 -14.67 14.42 0.75
C PHE A 89 -13.91 15.75 0.63
N ARG A 90 -13.44 16.25 1.77
CA ARG A 90 -12.54 17.40 1.88
C ARG A 90 -11.10 16.92 2.06
N GLN A 91 -10.18 17.54 1.34
CA GLN A 91 -8.75 17.29 1.47
C GLN A 91 -7.98 18.60 1.61
N TRP A 92 -7.08 18.67 2.60
CA TRP A 92 -6.20 19.81 2.81
C TRP A 92 -5.00 19.74 1.87
N LYS A 93 -4.66 20.86 1.21
CA LYS A 93 -3.59 20.90 0.20
C LYS A 93 -2.19 20.97 0.81
N HIS A 94 -2.04 21.67 1.92
CA HIS A 94 -0.74 21.97 2.53
C HIS A 94 -0.58 21.40 3.95
N ALA A 95 -1.49 20.52 4.36
CA ALA A 95 -1.46 19.88 5.68
C ALA A 95 -1.52 18.36 5.53
N ALA A 96 -0.67 17.68 6.30
CA ALA A 96 -0.71 16.22 6.39
C ALA A 96 -1.95 15.80 7.19
N SER A 97 -3.00 15.38 6.48
CA SER A 97 -4.23 14.83 7.05
C SER A 97 -4.87 13.81 6.13
N THR A 98 -5.55 12.82 6.72
CA THR A 98 -6.47 11.97 5.97
C THR A 98 -7.67 12.81 5.49
N PRO A 99 -8.31 12.44 4.36
CA PRO A 99 -9.53 13.09 3.91
C PRO A 99 -10.64 13.08 4.98
N GLU A 100 -11.44 14.14 4.99
CA GLU A 100 -12.68 14.22 5.76
C GLU A 100 -13.86 13.87 4.84
N PHE A 101 -14.51 12.74 5.10
CA PHE A 101 -15.65 12.28 4.28
C PHE A 101 -16.95 12.97 4.71
N LEU A 102 -17.57 13.67 3.76
CA LEU A 102 -18.74 14.53 3.98
C LEU A 102 -20.06 13.86 3.58
N HIS A 103 -20.04 13.02 2.53
CA HIS A 103 -21.25 12.37 2.01
C HIS A 103 -20.91 11.10 1.24
N TYR A 104 -21.83 10.13 1.22
CA TYR A 104 -21.75 8.90 0.45
C TYR A 104 -23.03 8.72 -0.38
N GLU A 105 -22.89 8.37 -1.66
CA GLU A 105 -24.03 8.12 -2.56
C GLU A 105 -24.53 6.66 -2.46
N ILE A 106 -23.65 5.72 -2.13
CA ILE A 106 -23.99 4.30 -1.96
C ILE A 106 -24.30 4.02 -0.50
N THR A 107 -25.58 4.19 -0.13
CA THR A 107 -26.03 4.00 1.26
C THR A 107 -27.00 2.83 1.47
N GLU A 108 -27.51 2.26 0.38
CA GLU A 108 -28.54 1.22 0.36
C GLU A 108 -28.22 0.17 -0.72
N PRO A 109 -28.74 -1.07 -0.62
CA PRO A 109 -28.50 -2.12 -1.63
C PRO A 109 -28.88 -1.72 -3.05
N ASP A 110 -30.00 -1.02 -3.25
CA ASP A 110 -30.43 -0.55 -4.57
C ASP A 110 -29.47 0.48 -5.19
N CYS A 111 -28.79 1.29 -4.36
CA CYS A 111 -27.75 2.21 -4.83
C CYS A 111 -26.52 1.42 -5.29
N TRP A 112 -26.13 0.39 -4.55
CA TRP A 112 -25.03 -0.49 -4.91
C TRP A 112 -25.32 -1.24 -6.22
N GLU A 113 -26.50 -1.81 -6.40
CA GLU A 113 -26.85 -2.52 -7.63
C GLU A 113 -26.76 -1.63 -8.88
N LYS A 114 -27.18 -0.37 -8.78
CA LYS A 114 -27.03 0.61 -9.86
C LYS A 114 -25.56 0.91 -10.17
N ALA A 115 -24.72 1.03 -9.14
CA ALA A 115 -23.29 1.24 -9.31
C ALA A 115 -22.63 0.02 -9.96
N LYS A 116 -22.91 -1.18 -9.44
CA LYS A 116 -22.41 -2.46 -9.93
C LYS A 116 -22.71 -2.70 -11.41
N GLN A 117 -23.91 -2.37 -11.89
CA GLN A 117 -24.27 -2.53 -13.30
C GLN A 117 -23.38 -1.74 -14.25
N LYS A 118 -22.87 -0.59 -13.81
CA LYS A 118 -21.97 0.27 -14.60
C LYS A 118 -20.52 -0.18 -14.54
N LEU A 119 -20.16 -0.99 -13.55
CA LEU A 119 -18.79 -1.47 -13.37
C LEU A 119 -18.52 -2.65 -14.32
N GLN A 120 -18.18 -2.32 -15.58
CA GLN A 120 -17.90 -3.30 -16.62
C GLN A 120 -16.41 -3.26 -17.03
N PRO A 121 -15.64 -4.34 -16.84
CA PRO A 121 -14.24 -4.38 -17.26
C PRO A 121 -14.12 -4.17 -18.77
N SER A 122 -13.27 -3.24 -19.19
CA SER A 122 -12.96 -3.00 -20.60
C SER A 122 -11.48 -2.64 -20.77
N PRO A 123 -10.78 -3.17 -21.79
CA PRO A 123 -9.43 -2.73 -22.13
C PRO A 123 -9.31 -1.23 -22.37
N ASP A 124 -10.40 -0.54 -22.75
CA ASP A 124 -10.41 0.89 -23.02
C ASP A 124 -10.24 1.74 -21.75
N LEU A 125 -10.47 1.15 -20.57
CA LEU A 125 -10.28 1.81 -19.26
C LEU A 125 -8.81 1.76 -18.79
N ILE A 126 -7.90 1.15 -19.56
CA ILE A 126 -6.48 1.05 -19.23
C ILE A 126 -5.71 2.17 -19.95
N ASP A 127 -4.86 2.90 -19.23
CA ASP A 127 -3.92 3.84 -19.83
C ASP A 127 -2.74 3.10 -20.50
N TRP A 128 -3.00 2.60 -21.71
CA TRP A 128 -1.99 1.94 -22.52
C TRP A 128 -0.83 2.85 -22.91
N ASN A 129 -1.03 4.17 -22.96
CA ASN A 129 0.03 5.11 -23.30
C ASN A 129 1.03 5.23 -22.17
N PHE A 130 0.56 5.26 -20.92
CA PHE A 130 1.41 5.20 -19.74
C PHE A 130 2.25 3.93 -19.72
N LEU A 131 1.66 2.76 -19.97
CA LEU A 131 2.40 1.49 -20.02
C LEU A 131 3.43 1.46 -21.15
N LYS A 132 3.06 1.85 -22.38
CA LYS A 132 3.98 1.93 -23.52
C LYS A 132 5.18 2.84 -23.25
N LYS A 133 4.96 3.96 -22.55
CA LYS A 133 6.00 4.94 -22.20
C LYS A 133 6.94 4.41 -21.12
N ASN A 134 6.40 3.80 -20.06
CA ASN A 134 7.18 3.53 -18.84
C ASN A 134 7.70 2.10 -18.74
N TYR A 135 6.95 1.10 -19.21
CA TYR A 135 7.29 -0.31 -19.03
C TYR A 135 8.65 -0.72 -19.61
N PRO A 136 9.04 -0.30 -20.84
CA PRO A 136 10.36 -0.64 -21.38
C PRO A 136 11.50 -0.07 -20.53
N ARG A 137 11.30 1.12 -19.96
CA ARG A 137 12.27 1.76 -19.06
C ARG A 137 12.40 0.99 -17.76
N TRP A 138 11.28 0.60 -17.14
CA TRP A 138 11.26 -0.21 -15.92
C TRP A 138 12.00 -1.55 -16.09
N GLN A 139 11.75 -2.24 -17.21
CA GLN A 139 12.46 -3.49 -17.55
C GLN A 139 13.96 -3.25 -17.70
N LYS A 140 14.36 -2.22 -18.46
CA LYS A 140 15.77 -1.91 -18.73
C LYS A 140 16.53 -1.50 -17.46
N GLU A 141 15.90 -0.72 -16.58
CA GLU A 141 16.50 -0.20 -15.36
C GLU A 141 16.37 -1.14 -14.15
N GLY A 142 15.68 -2.28 -14.30
CA GLY A 142 15.55 -3.28 -13.24
C GLY A 142 14.64 -2.84 -12.08
N TYR A 143 13.50 -2.21 -12.40
CA TYR A 143 12.48 -1.85 -11.42
C TYR A 143 11.75 -3.11 -10.93
N TRP A 144 11.29 -3.10 -9.68
CA TRP A 144 10.28 -4.05 -9.19
C TRP A 144 8.91 -3.55 -9.63
N ILE A 145 8.16 -4.34 -10.41
CA ILE A 145 6.89 -3.87 -11.00
C ILE A 145 5.71 -4.40 -10.19
N GLN A 146 4.79 -3.52 -9.78
CA GLN A 146 3.61 -3.83 -8.98
C GLN A 146 2.32 -3.45 -9.70
N ALA A 147 1.33 -4.33 -9.64
CA ALA A 147 -0.06 -4.06 -9.98
C ALA A 147 -0.88 -3.82 -8.71
N HIS A 148 -1.80 -2.85 -8.72
CA HIS A 148 -2.53 -2.44 -7.52
C HIS A 148 -4.01 -2.83 -7.55
N LEU A 149 -4.45 -3.73 -6.68
CA LEU A 149 -5.89 -3.97 -6.52
C LEU A 149 -6.47 -2.88 -5.60
N TRP A 150 -7.73 -2.51 -5.85
CA TRP A 150 -8.45 -1.50 -5.07
C TRP A 150 -9.79 -2.06 -4.61
N PHE A 151 -9.72 -2.94 -3.61
CA PHE A 151 -10.86 -3.65 -3.02
C PHE A 151 -10.55 -3.91 -1.53
N GLY A 152 -11.53 -4.41 -0.79
CA GLY A 152 -11.37 -4.75 0.63
C GLY A 152 -12.10 -3.79 1.56
N PHE A 153 -11.96 -4.02 2.86
CA PHE A 153 -12.68 -3.23 3.87
C PHE A 153 -12.33 -1.75 3.79
N ASP A 154 -11.05 -1.36 3.82
CA ASP A 154 -10.61 0.04 3.77
C ASP A 154 -11.20 0.79 2.57
N ILE A 155 -11.06 0.20 1.39
CA ILE A 155 -11.56 0.80 0.17
C ILE A 155 -13.07 1.04 0.23
N VAL A 156 -13.83 0.01 0.63
CA VAL A 156 -15.29 0.08 0.64
C VAL A 156 -15.79 1.04 1.71
N HIS A 157 -15.28 0.93 2.94
CA HIS A 157 -15.77 1.74 4.04
C HIS A 157 -15.35 3.20 3.91
N SER A 158 -14.13 3.49 3.45
CA SER A 158 -13.62 4.87 3.34
C SER A 158 -14.16 5.55 2.09
N TRP A 159 -14.18 4.88 0.94
CA TRP A 159 -14.36 5.56 -0.34
C TRP A 159 -15.71 5.32 -1.00
N ILE A 160 -16.52 4.39 -0.51
CA ILE A 160 -17.75 3.95 -1.19
C ILE A 160 -18.99 4.08 -0.31
N VAL A 161 -19.00 3.46 0.88
CA VAL A 161 -20.24 3.30 1.67
C VAL A 161 -20.19 3.91 3.07
N GLY A 162 -19.04 4.28 3.60
CA GLY A 162 -18.90 4.84 4.95
C GLY A 162 -18.65 3.79 6.04
N THR A 163 -17.79 4.15 7.00
CA THR A 163 -17.31 3.25 8.08
C THR A 163 -18.43 2.67 8.93
N GLU A 164 -19.32 3.50 9.48
CA GLU A 164 -20.40 3.04 10.35
C GLU A 164 -21.32 2.04 9.62
N ARG A 165 -21.69 2.36 8.38
CA ARG A 165 -22.54 1.51 7.54
C ARG A 165 -21.88 0.17 7.26
N MET A 166 -20.60 0.18 6.89
CA MET A 166 -19.86 -1.06 6.62
C MET A 166 -19.78 -1.96 7.85
N LEU A 167 -19.50 -1.39 9.02
CA LEU A 167 -19.40 -2.14 10.27
C LEU A 167 -20.75 -2.72 10.73
N VAL A 168 -21.85 -1.99 10.54
CA VAL A 168 -23.21 -2.50 10.78
C VAL A 168 -23.56 -3.60 9.78
N ALA A 169 -23.26 -3.39 8.49
CA ALA A 169 -23.54 -4.36 7.43
C ALA A 169 -22.78 -5.68 7.62
N PHE A 170 -21.57 -5.68 8.19
CA PHE A 170 -20.89 -6.93 8.55
C PHE A 170 -21.69 -7.83 9.50
N LEU A 171 -22.57 -7.25 10.31
CA LEU A 171 -23.40 -7.99 11.26
C LEU A 171 -24.80 -8.26 10.70
N GLU A 172 -25.40 -7.28 10.02
CA GLU A 172 -26.79 -7.34 9.59
C GLU A 172 -26.98 -7.87 8.16
N ASP A 173 -26.02 -7.59 7.27
CA ASP A 173 -26.07 -7.99 5.86
C ASP A 173 -24.67 -8.38 5.31
N PRO A 174 -24.09 -9.49 5.81
CA PRO A 174 -22.78 -9.94 5.37
C PRO A 174 -22.75 -10.34 3.89
N GLU A 175 -23.89 -10.76 3.30
CA GLU A 175 -23.93 -11.11 1.88
C GLU A 175 -23.79 -9.87 1.00
N TRP A 176 -24.40 -8.74 1.36
CA TRP A 176 -24.18 -7.47 0.66
C TRP A 176 -22.71 -7.03 0.70
N CYS A 177 -22.05 -7.18 1.87
CA CYS A 177 -20.62 -6.92 2.01
C CYS A 177 -19.78 -7.82 1.07
N ARG A 178 -20.08 -9.13 1.05
CA ARG A 178 -19.40 -10.10 0.18
C ARG A 178 -19.62 -9.79 -1.29
N ASP A 179 -20.83 -9.37 -1.68
CA ASP A 179 -21.13 -9.01 -3.05
C ASP A 179 -20.31 -7.80 -3.52
N ILE A 180 -20.16 -6.77 -2.67
CA ILE A 180 -19.31 -5.61 -2.96
C ILE A 180 -17.85 -6.05 -3.16
N PHE A 181 -17.28 -6.76 -2.18
CA PHE A 181 -15.89 -7.19 -2.25
C PHE A 181 -15.61 -8.08 -3.47
N SER A 182 -16.50 -9.04 -3.75
CA SER A 182 -16.41 -9.92 -4.91
C SER A 182 -16.42 -9.13 -6.22
N THR A 183 -17.38 -8.21 -6.36
CA THR A 183 -17.56 -7.40 -7.56
C THR A 183 -16.32 -6.55 -7.84
N LEU A 184 -15.81 -5.85 -6.81
CA LEU A 184 -14.60 -5.03 -6.95
C LEU A 184 -13.39 -5.89 -7.31
N LEU A 185 -13.18 -6.99 -6.58
CA LEU A 185 -12.04 -7.86 -6.84
C LEU A 185 -12.07 -8.43 -8.26
N GLU A 186 -13.16 -9.08 -8.67
CA GLU A 186 -13.24 -9.71 -9.99
C GLU A 186 -13.14 -8.68 -11.13
N PHE A 187 -13.63 -7.45 -10.91
CA PHE A 187 -13.39 -6.35 -11.82
C PHE A 187 -11.89 -6.08 -12.01
N TYR A 188 -11.14 -5.88 -10.91
CA TYR A 188 -9.70 -5.60 -10.98
C TYR A 188 -8.90 -6.77 -11.53
N LEU A 189 -9.20 -8.00 -11.12
CA LEU A 189 -8.53 -9.20 -11.65
C LEU A 189 -8.71 -9.29 -13.16
N LYS A 190 -9.94 -9.03 -13.67
CA LYS A 190 -10.21 -9.04 -15.10
C LYS A 190 -9.46 -7.94 -15.85
N MET A 191 -9.38 -6.75 -15.27
CA MET A 191 -8.63 -5.65 -15.87
C MET A 191 -7.13 -5.95 -15.93
N TYR A 192 -6.56 -6.55 -14.88
CA TYR A 192 -5.16 -6.96 -14.91
C TYR A 192 -4.88 -8.16 -15.81
N ASP A 193 -5.85 -9.05 -16.03
CA ASP A 193 -5.74 -10.07 -17.08
C ASP A 193 -5.58 -9.43 -18.46
N PHE A 194 -6.30 -8.35 -18.78
CA PHE A 194 -6.09 -7.62 -20.04
C PHE A 194 -4.67 -7.07 -20.17
N ILE A 195 -4.12 -6.49 -19.10
CA ILE A 195 -2.74 -5.97 -19.06
C ILE A 195 -1.73 -7.11 -19.26
N TRP A 196 -1.94 -8.22 -18.56
CA TRP A 196 -1.10 -9.41 -18.63
C TRP A 196 -1.10 -10.02 -20.05
N ASP A 197 -2.27 -10.17 -20.67
CA ASP A 197 -2.43 -10.73 -22.02
C ASP A 197 -1.76 -9.87 -23.11
N GLN A 198 -1.54 -8.57 -22.85
CA GLN A 198 -0.78 -7.68 -23.74
C GLN A 198 0.74 -7.72 -23.49
N GLY A 199 1.22 -8.58 -22.58
CA GLY A 199 2.64 -8.80 -22.29
C GLY A 199 3.25 -7.85 -21.26
N TYR A 200 2.42 -7.07 -20.56
CA TYR A 200 2.88 -6.22 -19.45
C TYR A 200 2.81 -6.99 -18.13
N HIS A 201 3.80 -7.85 -17.89
CA HIS A 201 3.88 -8.63 -16.66
C HIS A 201 4.43 -7.82 -15.49
N PHE A 202 4.00 -8.13 -14.28
CA PHE A 202 4.43 -7.51 -13.03
C PHE A 202 4.95 -8.57 -12.05
N ASP A 203 5.80 -8.16 -11.11
CA ASP A 203 6.47 -9.06 -10.17
C ASP A 203 5.64 -9.28 -8.89
N CYS A 204 4.75 -8.33 -8.58
CA CYS A 204 3.90 -8.36 -7.40
C CYS A 204 2.54 -7.70 -7.65
N VAL A 205 1.53 -8.16 -6.92
CA VAL A 205 0.24 -7.49 -6.72
C VAL A 205 0.22 -6.93 -5.31
N SER A 206 -0.14 -5.66 -5.18
CA SER A 206 -0.32 -4.99 -3.89
C SER A 206 -1.74 -4.46 -3.72
N PHE A 207 -2.22 -4.39 -2.48
CA PHE A 207 -3.49 -3.72 -2.19
C PHE A 207 -3.54 -3.20 -0.76
N PRO A 208 -4.17 -2.03 -0.52
CA PRO A 208 -4.49 -1.55 0.80
C PRO A 208 -5.77 -2.21 1.32
N ASP A 209 -5.74 -2.60 2.58
CA ASP A 209 -6.91 -2.93 3.36
C ASP A 209 -6.63 -2.70 4.86
N ASP A 210 -6.68 -1.45 5.29
CA ASP A 210 -6.47 -1.00 6.67
C ASP A 210 -7.55 -1.54 7.63
N MET A 211 -7.22 -2.66 8.29
CA MET A 211 -8.15 -3.37 9.18
C MET A 211 -7.90 -3.09 10.66
N GLY A 212 -6.81 -2.40 10.98
CA GLY A 212 -6.37 -2.08 12.33
C GLY A 212 -6.48 -0.60 12.68
N TYR A 213 -6.51 -0.32 13.97
CA TYR A 213 -6.20 0.99 14.55
C TYR A 213 -5.29 0.80 15.77
N LYS A 214 -4.94 1.89 16.46
CA LYS A 214 -3.94 1.89 17.54
C LYS A 214 -4.17 0.84 18.64
N ASN A 215 -5.42 0.53 18.98
CA ASN A 215 -5.72 -0.34 20.12
C ASN A 215 -6.33 -1.70 19.73
N ASN A 216 -6.88 -1.85 18.53
CA ASN A 216 -7.56 -3.08 18.11
C ASN A 216 -7.81 -3.11 16.59
N GLN A 217 -8.49 -4.15 16.12
CA GLN A 217 -9.04 -4.24 14.76
C GLN A 217 -10.45 -3.64 14.71
N PHE A 218 -10.89 -3.21 13.53
CA PHE A 218 -12.24 -2.69 13.30
C PHE A 218 -13.34 -3.74 13.50
N PHE A 219 -13.01 -5.03 13.31
CA PHE A 219 -13.95 -6.14 13.44
C PHE A 219 -13.23 -7.40 13.94
N SER A 220 -14.03 -8.38 14.38
CA SER A 220 -13.50 -9.60 14.97
C SER A 220 -12.78 -10.50 13.94
N LEU A 221 -11.86 -11.35 14.40
CA LEU A 221 -11.25 -12.40 13.59
C LEU A 221 -12.30 -13.36 12.97
N LYS A 222 -13.42 -13.58 13.66
CA LYS A 222 -14.54 -14.35 13.10
C LYS A 222 -15.13 -13.65 11.88
N THR A 223 -15.45 -12.37 12.00
CA THR A 223 -15.96 -11.54 10.89
C THR A 223 -14.97 -11.52 9.72
N TYR A 224 -13.67 -11.36 10.01
CA TYR A 224 -12.63 -11.42 8.99
C TYR A 224 -12.69 -12.74 8.20
N ARG A 225 -12.67 -13.88 8.90
CA ARG A 225 -12.70 -15.22 8.29
C ARG A 225 -13.96 -15.47 7.45
N GLU A 226 -15.11 -15.02 7.94
CA GLU A 226 -16.41 -15.30 7.32
C GLU A 226 -16.76 -14.36 6.17
N VAL A 227 -16.28 -13.13 6.18
CA VAL A 227 -16.73 -12.08 5.24
C VAL A 227 -15.63 -11.60 4.30
N LEU A 228 -14.40 -11.41 4.77
CA LEU A 228 -13.36 -10.72 3.98
C LEU A 228 -12.22 -11.64 3.52
N LYS A 229 -11.73 -12.54 4.38
CA LYS A 229 -10.64 -13.49 4.09
C LYS A 229 -10.84 -14.26 2.77
N PRO A 230 -12.05 -14.72 2.38
CA PRO A 230 -12.23 -15.42 1.11
C PRO A 230 -11.77 -14.61 -0.11
N PHE A 231 -11.96 -13.29 -0.10
CA PHE A 231 -11.56 -12.41 -1.20
C PHE A 231 -10.07 -12.11 -1.19
N HIS A 232 -9.46 -11.96 0.00
CA HIS A 232 -8.00 -11.86 0.08
C HIS A 232 -7.34 -13.14 -0.45
N LYS A 233 -7.86 -14.32 -0.07
CA LYS A 233 -7.38 -15.59 -0.59
C LYS A 233 -7.53 -15.66 -2.11
N ARG A 234 -8.68 -15.25 -2.65
CA ARG A 234 -8.90 -15.20 -4.10
C ARG A 234 -7.89 -14.32 -4.84
N ALA A 235 -7.51 -13.17 -4.26
CA ALA A 235 -6.46 -12.30 -4.78
C ALA A 235 -5.07 -12.98 -4.74
N VAL A 236 -4.75 -13.67 -3.65
CA VAL A 236 -3.51 -14.45 -3.53
C VAL A 236 -3.45 -15.54 -4.59
N ASP A 237 -4.50 -16.36 -4.69
CA ASP A 237 -4.58 -17.47 -5.64
C ASP A 237 -4.37 -16.97 -7.07
N TRP A 238 -5.03 -15.87 -7.46
CA TRP A 238 -4.86 -15.28 -8.79
C TRP A 238 -3.43 -14.81 -9.07
N ALA A 239 -2.78 -14.16 -8.08
CA ALA A 239 -1.40 -13.71 -8.23
C ALA A 239 -0.45 -14.91 -8.37
N HIS A 240 -0.60 -15.91 -7.50
CA HIS A 240 0.26 -17.09 -7.46
C HIS A 240 0.09 -17.98 -8.70
N GLU A 241 -1.11 -18.10 -9.26
CA GLU A 241 -1.37 -18.77 -10.55
C GLU A 241 -0.53 -18.19 -11.71
N LYS A 242 -0.18 -16.90 -11.62
CA LYS A 242 0.66 -16.20 -12.59
C LYS A 242 2.15 -16.17 -12.20
N GLY A 243 2.52 -16.80 -11.07
CA GLY A 243 3.87 -16.74 -10.51
C GLY A 243 4.23 -15.39 -9.89
N VAL A 244 3.22 -14.57 -9.56
CA VAL A 244 3.35 -13.21 -9.04
C VAL A 244 3.20 -13.22 -7.51
N LYS A 245 3.93 -12.34 -6.81
CA LYS A 245 3.86 -12.20 -5.35
C LYS A 245 2.67 -11.36 -4.88
N LEU A 246 2.17 -11.57 -3.67
CA LEU A 246 1.14 -10.73 -3.07
C LEU A 246 1.62 -9.95 -1.84
N HIS A 247 1.37 -8.65 -1.83
CA HIS A 247 1.80 -7.70 -0.80
C HIS A 247 0.60 -6.93 -0.24
N LEU A 248 0.24 -7.25 1.00
CA LEU A 248 -0.87 -6.60 1.69
C LEU A 248 -0.37 -5.34 2.42
N HIS A 249 -1.05 -4.22 2.20
CA HIS A 249 -0.94 -3.03 3.03
C HIS A 249 -2.11 -2.97 4.03
N SER A 250 -1.88 -2.84 5.33
CA SER A 250 -2.92 -2.74 6.37
C SER A 250 -2.40 -2.02 7.62
N CYS A 251 -2.79 -0.76 7.79
CA CYS A 251 -2.42 0.05 8.94
C CYS A 251 -3.02 -0.46 10.27
N GLY A 252 -2.47 0.06 11.36
CA GLY A 252 -2.89 -0.21 12.72
C GLY A 252 -2.41 -1.57 13.26
N ASN A 253 -3.08 -2.06 14.29
CA ASN A 253 -2.76 -3.36 14.87
C ASN A 253 -3.47 -4.46 14.07
N VAL A 254 -2.72 -5.34 13.42
CA VAL A 254 -3.28 -6.51 12.70
C VAL A 254 -2.70 -7.83 13.19
N ASN A 255 -2.01 -7.85 14.35
CA ASN A 255 -1.36 -9.04 14.89
C ASN A 255 -2.28 -10.29 14.89
N PRO A 256 -3.56 -10.21 15.31
CA PRO A 256 -4.43 -11.39 15.31
C PRO A 256 -4.74 -11.96 13.91
N PHE A 257 -4.55 -11.18 12.85
CA PHE A 257 -4.82 -11.58 11.46
C PHE A 257 -3.56 -12.11 10.74
N VAL A 258 -2.36 -11.81 11.24
CA VAL A 258 -1.09 -12.25 10.63
C VAL A 258 -1.04 -13.77 10.37
N PRO A 259 -1.46 -14.66 11.29
CA PRO A 259 -1.49 -16.10 11.00
C PRO A 259 -2.41 -16.47 9.84
N GLU A 260 -3.54 -15.78 9.69
CA GLU A 260 -4.48 -15.98 8.59
C GLU A 260 -3.89 -15.52 7.26
N PHE A 261 -3.13 -14.41 7.28
CA PHE A 261 -2.46 -13.88 6.09
C PHE A 261 -1.42 -14.86 5.56
N ILE A 262 -0.63 -15.44 6.46
CA ILE A 262 0.36 -16.45 6.10
C ILE A 262 -0.32 -17.72 5.60
N GLU A 263 -1.38 -18.17 6.28
CA GLU A 263 -2.13 -19.37 5.86
C GLU A 263 -2.70 -19.24 4.45
N MET A 264 -3.21 -18.06 4.07
CA MET A 264 -3.76 -17.83 2.74
C MET A 264 -2.70 -17.57 1.67
N GLY A 265 -1.43 -17.36 2.06
CA GLY A 265 -0.30 -17.19 1.13
C GLY A 265 0.09 -15.73 0.84
N VAL A 266 -0.24 -14.77 1.71
CA VAL A 266 0.32 -13.42 1.61
C VAL A 266 1.85 -13.49 1.74
N ASP A 267 2.56 -12.94 0.76
CA ASP A 267 4.03 -12.98 0.75
C ASP A 267 4.65 -11.82 1.53
N ALA A 268 4.00 -10.65 1.58
CA ALA A 268 4.52 -9.46 2.27
C ALA A 268 3.43 -8.69 3.03
N LEU A 269 3.78 -8.13 4.18
CA LEU A 269 2.92 -7.26 4.98
C LEU A 269 3.57 -5.90 5.22
N ASN A 270 2.80 -4.86 4.92
CA ASN A 270 3.10 -3.46 5.17
C ASN A 270 1.86 -2.78 5.79
N PRO A 271 2.01 -1.66 6.48
CA PRO A 271 3.17 -1.36 7.29
C PRO A 271 3.23 -2.30 8.52
N LEU A 272 4.32 -2.19 9.27
CA LEU A 272 4.41 -2.76 10.62
C LEU A 272 4.27 -1.63 11.63
N GLU A 273 3.05 -1.12 11.82
CA GLU A 273 2.79 0.11 12.59
C GLU A 273 3.14 -0.04 14.08
N VAL A 274 4.32 0.47 14.47
CA VAL A 274 4.89 0.28 15.82
C VAL A 274 4.03 0.97 16.86
N LYS A 275 3.52 2.18 16.54
CA LYS A 275 2.64 2.94 17.43
C LYS A 275 1.30 2.24 17.72
N ALA A 276 0.89 1.30 16.87
CA ALA A 276 -0.31 0.49 17.06
C ALA A 276 -0.03 -0.86 17.73
N GLY A 277 1.23 -1.16 18.06
CA GLY A 277 1.63 -2.38 18.75
C GLY A 277 2.06 -3.52 17.84
N MET A 278 2.40 -3.24 16.57
CA MET A 278 3.14 -4.18 15.74
C MET A 278 4.62 -4.14 16.14
N ASP A 279 5.20 -5.27 16.55
CA ASP A 279 6.64 -5.35 16.87
C ASP A 279 7.38 -6.10 15.75
N PRO A 280 8.17 -5.40 14.92
CA PRO A 280 8.84 -6.03 13.78
C PRO A 280 9.89 -7.06 14.20
N VAL A 281 10.51 -6.91 15.39
CA VAL A 281 11.48 -7.89 15.92
C VAL A 281 10.76 -9.16 16.35
N GLN A 282 9.60 -9.04 16.99
CA GLN A 282 8.79 -10.19 17.37
C GLN A 282 8.22 -10.88 16.13
N LEU A 283 7.69 -10.13 15.17
CA LEU A 283 7.19 -10.67 13.90
C LEU A 283 8.28 -11.38 13.10
N LYS A 284 9.52 -10.89 13.12
CA LYS A 284 10.64 -11.58 12.49
C LYS A 284 10.88 -12.95 13.13
N LYS A 285 10.86 -13.04 14.46
CA LYS A 285 11.05 -14.31 15.18
C LYS A 285 9.92 -15.30 14.91
N ASP A 286 8.69 -14.81 14.85
CA ASP A 286 7.51 -15.68 14.74
C ASP A 286 7.24 -16.12 13.28
N PHE A 287 7.51 -15.23 12.32
CA PHE A 287 7.04 -15.36 10.94
C PHE A 287 8.07 -14.99 9.86
N GLY A 288 9.30 -14.63 10.23
CA GLY A 288 10.31 -14.06 9.33
C GLY A 288 10.79 -14.93 8.17
N ASP A 289 10.52 -16.23 8.22
CA ASP A 289 10.82 -17.21 7.16
C ASP A 289 9.64 -17.44 6.21
N LYS A 290 8.48 -16.82 6.49
CA LYS A 290 7.23 -17.01 5.75
C LYS A 290 6.63 -15.73 5.19
N LEU A 291 6.97 -14.60 5.80
CA LEU A 291 6.39 -13.30 5.50
C LEU A 291 7.50 -12.27 5.36
N VAL A 292 7.52 -11.58 4.22
CA VAL A 292 8.35 -10.39 4.05
C VAL A 292 7.78 -9.26 4.90
N LEU A 293 8.64 -8.71 5.74
CA LEU A 293 8.33 -7.62 6.64
C LEU A 293 8.67 -6.29 5.95
N HIS A 294 7.71 -5.38 5.82
CA HIS A 294 7.93 -4.10 5.17
C HIS A 294 7.54 -2.93 6.09
N GLY A 295 8.55 -2.18 6.53
CA GLY A 295 8.41 -1.03 7.43
C GLY A 295 8.88 -1.33 8.86
N GLY A 296 8.15 -0.83 9.85
CA GLY A 296 8.46 -1.10 11.26
C GLY A 296 9.48 -0.17 11.90
N ILE A 297 9.74 0.98 11.28
CA ILE A 297 10.62 2.02 11.84
C ILE A 297 9.76 3.23 12.19
N ASN A 298 9.70 3.58 13.48
CA ASN A 298 8.70 4.51 14.01
C ASN A 298 8.89 5.94 13.49
N ALA A 299 7.98 6.38 12.61
CA ALA A 299 8.05 7.69 11.95
C ALA A 299 8.06 8.88 12.94
N VAL A 300 7.55 8.70 14.17
CA VAL A 300 7.53 9.74 15.22
C VAL A 300 8.94 10.07 15.73
N LEU A 301 9.92 9.21 15.51
CA LEU A 301 11.30 9.45 15.92
C LEU A 301 12.13 10.15 14.82
N TRP A 302 11.60 10.31 13.61
CA TRP A 302 12.38 10.71 12.43
C TRP A 302 12.82 12.18 12.44
N ASP A 303 12.31 12.99 13.37
CA ASP A 303 12.83 14.33 13.67
C ASP A 303 13.83 14.38 14.85
N LYS A 304 14.14 13.22 15.44
CA LYS A 304 15.02 13.05 16.61
C LYS A 304 16.19 12.12 16.28
N PRO A 305 17.29 12.65 15.68
CA PRO A 305 18.37 11.86 15.10
C PRO A 305 18.95 10.76 16.00
N ASP A 306 19.14 11.05 17.29
CA ASP A 306 19.71 10.08 18.23
C ASP A 306 18.72 8.95 18.56
N GLU A 307 17.43 9.27 18.72
CA GLU A 307 16.38 8.29 19.03
C GLU A 307 16.11 7.36 17.83
N ILE A 308 15.98 7.91 16.62
CA ILE A 308 15.75 7.11 15.42
C ILE A 308 16.96 6.25 15.07
N ARG A 309 18.18 6.76 15.23
CA ARG A 309 19.39 5.97 15.01
C ARG A 309 19.44 4.78 15.97
N ALA A 310 19.19 5.00 17.26
CA ALA A 310 19.16 3.93 18.25
C ALA A 310 18.06 2.89 17.96
N GLU A 311 16.90 3.32 17.47
CA GLU A 311 15.86 2.40 17.01
C GLU A 311 16.34 1.55 15.82
N MET A 312 16.90 2.18 14.79
CA MET A 312 17.38 1.51 13.59
C MET A 312 18.50 0.51 13.90
N GLU A 313 19.47 0.89 14.74
CA GLU A 313 20.57 0.02 15.20
C GLU A 313 20.06 -1.19 16.00
N ARG A 314 18.92 -1.06 16.68
CA ARG A 314 18.27 -2.16 17.41
C ARG A 314 17.45 -3.07 16.50
N VAL A 315 16.71 -2.49 15.55
CA VAL A 315 15.69 -3.21 14.76
C VAL A 315 16.29 -3.82 13.50
N ILE A 316 16.96 -3.02 12.66
CA ILE A 316 17.39 -3.42 11.31
C ILE A 316 18.28 -4.67 11.32
N PRO A 317 19.30 -4.79 12.21
CA PRO A 317 20.15 -5.97 12.22
C PRO A 317 19.39 -7.28 12.45
N VAL A 318 18.29 -7.24 13.21
CA VAL A 318 17.48 -8.43 13.52
C VAL A 318 16.52 -8.74 12.37
N VAL A 319 15.77 -7.74 11.89
CA VAL A 319 14.70 -7.97 10.91
C VAL A 319 15.25 -8.35 9.53
N LYS A 320 16.47 -7.90 9.19
CA LYS A 320 17.11 -8.25 7.92
C LYS A 320 17.63 -9.69 7.85
N GLU A 321 17.87 -10.37 8.97
CA GLU A 321 18.54 -11.68 8.98
C GLU A 321 17.86 -12.66 8.02
N ASN A 322 18.64 -13.36 7.19
CA ASN A 322 18.15 -14.29 6.16
C ASN A 322 17.22 -13.66 5.10
N GLY A 323 17.28 -12.35 4.87
CA GLY A 323 16.39 -11.69 3.91
C GLY A 323 14.98 -11.45 4.46
N GLY A 324 14.03 -11.19 3.55
CA GLY A 324 12.62 -11.00 3.91
C GLY A 324 12.32 -9.68 4.64
N TYR A 325 13.11 -8.62 4.40
CA TYR A 325 12.85 -7.30 4.98
C TYR A 325 13.00 -6.18 3.95
N ILE A 326 12.02 -5.27 3.92
CA ILE A 326 12.03 -4.03 3.14
C ILE A 326 11.98 -2.87 4.13
N PHE A 327 12.97 -1.98 4.05
CA PHE A 327 12.99 -0.79 4.90
C PHE A 327 11.99 0.23 4.40
N SER A 328 11.15 0.73 5.32
CA SER A 328 10.33 1.93 5.20
C SER A 328 10.00 2.45 6.61
N SER A 329 9.42 3.65 6.67
CA SER A 329 8.67 4.09 7.86
C SER A 329 7.54 3.10 8.21
N ASP A 330 7.07 3.15 9.45
CA ASP A 330 5.96 2.33 9.96
C ASP A 330 4.57 2.83 9.54
N HIS A 331 4.50 3.84 8.67
CA HIS A 331 3.26 4.34 8.07
C HIS A 331 3.54 5.16 6.80
N SER A 332 4.09 6.37 6.97
CA SER A 332 4.43 7.32 5.90
C SER A 332 5.33 8.42 6.49
N VAL A 333 6.05 9.19 5.66
CA VAL A 333 6.99 10.22 6.14
C VAL A 333 6.28 11.58 6.38
N PRO A 334 6.07 12.01 7.64
CA PRO A 334 5.32 13.23 7.94
C PRO A 334 6.13 14.50 7.65
N SER A 335 5.44 15.64 7.54
CA SER A 335 6.03 16.93 7.18
C SER A 335 7.05 17.48 8.19
N MET A 336 7.08 16.94 9.41
CA MET A 336 8.09 17.25 10.42
C MET A 336 9.50 16.72 10.07
N VAL A 337 9.62 15.75 9.16
CA VAL A 337 10.92 15.19 8.74
C VAL A 337 11.60 16.14 7.75
N SER A 338 12.74 16.71 8.15
CA SER A 338 13.56 17.54 7.27
C SER A 338 14.27 16.71 6.20
N LEU A 339 14.68 17.37 5.12
CA LEU A 339 15.50 16.80 4.05
C LEU A 339 16.79 16.18 4.60
N GLU A 340 17.42 16.88 5.54
CA GLU A 340 18.65 16.44 6.19
C GLU A 340 18.44 15.24 7.10
N ASN A 341 17.33 15.19 7.85
CA ASN A 341 17.01 14.04 8.69
C ASN A 341 16.71 12.82 7.83
N PHE A 342 15.90 12.98 6.77
CA PHE A 342 15.64 11.88 5.83
C PHE A 342 16.93 11.39 5.17
N ARG A 343 17.83 12.30 4.74
CA ARG A 343 19.15 11.93 4.20
C ARG A 343 19.92 11.01 5.15
N LYS A 344 20.05 11.41 6.43
CA LYS A 344 20.76 10.61 7.44
C LYS A 344 20.11 9.25 7.68
N ILE A 345 18.77 9.20 7.75
CA ILE A 345 18.02 7.96 7.90
C ILE A 345 18.29 7.03 6.71
N ILE A 346 18.27 7.53 5.48
CA ILE A 346 18.59 6.72 4.30
C ILE A 346 20.05 6.25 4.30
N GLU A 347 21.00 7.09 4.70
CA GLU A 347 22.41 6.70 4.86
C GLU A 347 22.58 5.55 5.86
N TRP A 348 21.93 5.65 7.04
CA TRP A 348 21.95 4.60 8.05
C TRP A 348 21.21 3.34 7.59
N ALA A 349 20.09 3.46 6.89
CA ALA A 349 19.38 2.31 6.33
C ALA A 349 20.26 1.56 5.31
N LYS A 350 20.99 2.30 4.46
CA LYS A 350 21.97 1.73 3.52
C LYS A 350 23.17 1.11 4.23
N GLU A 351 23.61 1.65 5.37
CA GLU A 351 24.70 1.10 6.17
C GLU A 351 24.29 -0.19 6.89
N LEU A 352 23.26 -0.09 7.74
CA LEU A 352 22.75 -1.18 8.59
C LEU A 352 22.12 -2.30 7.77
N GLY A 353 21.57 -1.97 6.59
CA GLY A 353 20.88 -2.90 5.71
C GLY A 353 21.77 -3.77 4.83
N LYS A 354 23.09 -3.58 4.82
CA LYS A 354 24.05 -4.43 4.07
C LYS A 354 24.16 -5.83 4.69
N TYR A 355 24.35 -6.84 3.85
CA TYR A 355 24.64 -8.21 4.29
C TYR A 355 26.14 -8.48 4.36
#